data_AF-A0A4Q4V0V9-F1
#
_entry.id   AF-A0A4Q4V0V9-F1
#
_cell.length_a   1.000
_cell.length_b   1.000
_cell.length_c   1.000
_cell.angle_alpha   90.00
_cell.angle_beta   90.00
_cell.angle_gamma   90.00
#
_symmetry.space_group_name_H-M   'P 1'
#
loop_
_entity.id
_entity.type
_entity.pdbx_description
1 polymer ?
#
loop_
_entity_poly.entity_id
_entity_poly.type
_entity_poly.pdbx_seq_one_letter_code
_entity_poly.pdbx_strand_id
1 'polypeptide(L)'
;MATNPYEVEHNIKESGSRPHRRRPDMSSFTSHLHQISSDSPTSPSPSSSSAHHHHHREPLGPTPVDAAALYRLVQDQMATLMVDAPTEDNRRFLEQLVGLLERDVDAPPTRIPGVSQEYLDGLDRVPRGKLGGDNDTCPICAERYLDDPYPLVVELPCAGRHRFDLECVGPWLQSKGTCPMCRHDLTQKKVVEVPKDEDEDEEDDDIDGLYG
;
A
#
# COMPACT_ATOMS: atom_id res chain seq x y z
N MET A 1 27.46 16.25 24.78
CA MET A 1 26.41 15.34 24.25
C MET A 1 26.93 13.94 24.45
N ALA A 2 26.29 13.16 25.33
CA ALA A 2 26.72 11.79 25.61
C ALA A 2 26.26 10.91 24.44
N THR A 3 27.22 10.41 23.67
CA THR A 3 26.98 9.37 22.66
C THR A 3 26.51 8.10 23.36
N ASN A 4 25.46 7.46 22.87
CA ASN A 4 24.89 6.27 23.48
C ASN A 4 25.95 5.15 23.45
N PRO A 5 26.34 4.55 24.59
CA PRO A 5 27.44 3.57 24.64
C PRO A 5 27.25 2.39 23.67
N TYR A 6 26.00 2.04 23.38
CA TYR A 6 25.65 1.02 22.40
C TYR A 6 26.13 1.34 20.98
N GLU A 7 26.05 2.60 20.54
CA GLU A 7 26.44 3.02 19.18
C GLU A 7 27.96 2.91 18.97
N VAL A 8 28.73 3.15 20.03
CA VAL A 8 30.19 3.07 20.04
C VAL A 8 30.65 1.62 20.02
N GLU A 9 30.01 0.75 20.81
CA GLU A 9 30.34 -0.68 20.88
C GLU A 9 30.02 -1.43 19.59
N HIS A 10 29.01 -0.97 18.84
CA HIS A 10 28.58 -1.60 17.59
C HIS A 10 29.07 -0.88 16.32
N ASN A 11 29.95 0.12 16.45
CA ASN A 11 30.49 0.89 15.32
C ASN A 11 29.39 1.41 14.37
N ILE A 12 28.26 1.82 14.97
CA ILE A 12 27.10 2.35 14.26
C ILE A 12 27.43 3.80 13.93
N LYS A 13 27.72 4.08 12.66
CA LYS A 13 27.86 5.45 12.19
C LYS A 13 26.47 6.05 12.14
N GLU A 14 26.21 7.12 12.90
CA GLU A 14 25.02 7.95 12.73
C GLU A 14 24.92 8.31 11.23
N SER A 15 23.89 7.77 10.57
CA SER A 15 23.60 8.15 9.19
C SER A 15 23.18 9.62 9.23
N GLY A 16 23.98 10.49 8.63
CA GLY A 16 23.73 11.92 8.63
C GLY A 16 22.30 12.22 8.16
N SER A 17 21.60 13.08 8.90
CA SER A 17 20.31 13.73 8.57
C SER A 17 19.52 13.04 7.47
N ARG A 18 18.45 12.30 7.83
CA ARG A 18 17.48 11.75 6.86
C ARG A 18 17.15 12.84 5.81
N PRO A 19 17.34 12.58 4.51
CA PRO A 19 17.20 13.61 3.46
C PRO A 19 15.76 14.15 3.33
N HIS A 20 14.80 13.49 3.98
CA HIS A 20 13.38 13.78 3.91
C HIS A 20 12.82 13.99 5.32
N ARG A 21 12.55 15.25 5.66
CA ARG A 21 12.11 15.63 7.01
C ARG A 21 10.62 15.39 7.22
N ARG A 22 9.85 15.31 6.14
CA ARG A 22 8.39 15.11 6.17
C ARG A 22 7.97 13.69 5.82
N ARG A 23 8.90 12.71 5.84
CA ARG A 23 8.55 11.30 5.67
C ARG A 23 8.13 10.69 7.02
N PRO A 24 6.90 10.19 7.14
CA PRO A 24 6.39 9.68 8.40
C PRO A 24 6.96 8.31 8.76
N ASP A 25 7.10 8.04 10.05
CA ASP A 25 7.38 6.69 10.55
C ASP A 25 6.06 5.93 10.70
N MET A 26 5.91 4.85 9.92
CA MET A 26 4.72 4.02 9.89
C MET A 26 4.91 2.66 10.57
N SER A 27 5.95 2.50 11.38
CA SER A 27 6.23 1.26 12.12
C SER A 27 5.09 0.85 13.07
N SER A 28 4.45 1.82 13.74
CA SER A 28 3.28 1.58 14.58
C SER A 28 2.08 1.09 13.76
N PHE A 29 1.86 1.69 12.58
CA PHE A 29 0.80 1.26 11.66
C PHE A 29 1.03 -0.16 11.16
N THR A 30 2.24 -0.48 10.68
CA THR A 30 2.55 -1.82 10.17
C THR A 30 2.41 -2.86 11.26
N SER A 31 2.88 -2.55 12.48
CA SER A 31 2.75 -3.45 13.63
C SER A 31 1.29 -3.74 13.97
N HIS A 32 0.44 -2.71 13.96
CA HIS A 32 -0.99 -2.84 14.24
C HIS A 32 -1.72 -3.63 13.13
N LEU A 33 -1.41 -3.35 11.87
CA LEU A 33 -1.98 -4.07 10.72
C LEU A 33 -1.63 -5.56 10.74
N HIS A 34 -0.39 -5.90 11.13
CA HIS A 34 0.01 -7.30 11.30
C HIS A 34 -0.75 -7.99 12.43
N GLN A 35 -0.96 -7.33 13.57
CA GLN A 35 -1.72 -7.89 14.70
C GLN A 35 -3.15 -8.23 14.31
N ILE A 36 -3.83 -7.29 13.63
CA ILE A 36 -5.19 -7.49 13.10
C ILE A 36 -5.26 -8.67 12.13
N SER A 37 -4.22 -8.84 11.32
CA SER A 37 -4.17 -9.90 10.30
C SER A 37 -3.87 -11.27 10.92
N SER A 38 -3.02 -11.33 11.95
CA SER A 38 -2.64 -12.57 12.64
C SER A 38 -3.67 -13.09 13.65
N ASP A 39 -4.51 -12.20 14.20
CA ASP A 39 -5.60 -12.61 15.10
C ASP A 39 -6.79 -13.25 14.36
N SER A 40 -6.70 -13.41 13.03
CA SER A 40 -7.47 -14.44 12.33
C SER A 40 -6.97 -15.82 12.79
N PRO A 41 -7.81 -16.66 13.44
CA PRO A 41 -7.36 -17.84 14.16
C PRO A 41 -6.89 -18.94 13.21
N THR A 42 -5.64 -18.84 12.78
CA THR A 42 -4.87 -19.90 12.14
C THR A 42 -3.45 -19.84 12.68
N SER A 43 -3.25 -20.41 13.86
CA SER A 43 -1.97 -21.01 14.23
C SER A 43 -2.24 -22.29 15.01
N PRO A 44 -1.88 -23.45 14.44
CA PRO A 44 -1.97 -24.72 15.15
C PRO A 44 -0.84 -24.78 16.18
N SER A 45 -1.19 -24.80 17.46
CA SER A 45 -0.26 -25.22 18.51
C SER A 45 0.20 -26.66 18.23
N PRO A 46 1.51 -26.96 18.20
CA PRO A 46 2.00 -28.31 17.98
C PRO A 46 2.01 -29.08 19.31
N SER A 47 0.84 -29.30 19.91
CA SER A 47 0.68 -30.27 21.01
C SER A 47 -0.78 -30.35 21.46
N SER A 48 -1.52 -31.28 20.86
CA SER A 48 -2.37 -32.24 21.59
C SER A 48 -3.26 -32.98 20.59
N SER A 49 -3.00 -34.26 20.46
CA SER A 49 -3.79 -35.24 19.73
C SER A 49 -5.19 -35.32 20.35
N SER A 50 -6.16 -34.64 19.75
CA SER A 50 -7.59 -34.97 19.89
C SER A 50 -8.36 -34.44 18.71
N ALA A 51 -8.86 -35.37 17.91
CA ALA A 51 -9.70 -35.13 16.74
C ALA A 51 -11.09 -34.67 17.18
N HIS A 52 -11.31 -33.35 17.18
CA HIS A 52 -12.66 -32.79 17.23
C HIS A 52 -12.96 -32.06 15.92
N HIS A 53 -14.16 -32.32 15.39
CA HIS A 53 -14.72 -31.69 14.20
C HIS A 53 -14.69 -30.17 14.35
N HIS A 54 -13.75 -29.51 13.66
CA HIS A 54 -13.71 -28.06 13.60
C HIS A 54 -14.76 -27.59 12.58
N HIS A 55 -15.91 -27.15 13.08
CA HIS A 55 -16.83 -26.37 12.27
C HIS A 55 -16.07 -25.15 11.72
N HIS A 56 -16.09 -24.97 10.40
CA HIS A 56 -15.52 -23.81 9.71
C HIS A 56 -16.14 -22.52 10.26
N ARG A 57 -15.50 -21.93 11.27
CA ARG A 57 -15.82 -20.60 11.77
C ARG A 57 -15.20 -19.63 10.76
N GLU A 58 -16.02 -18.87 10.04
CA GLU A 58 -15.52 -17.77 9.22
C GLU A 58 -14.61 -16.88 10.08
N PRO A 59 -13.46 -16.43 9.55
CA PRO A 59 -12.59 -15.50 10.28
C PRO A 59 -13.42 -14.29 10.70
N LEU A 60 -13.52 -14.06 12.00
CA LEU A 60 -14.04 -12.80 12.50
C LEU A 60 -13.07 -11.73 12.02
N GLY A 61 -13.58 -10.73 11.29
CA GLY A 61 -12.80 -9.56 10.90
C GLY A 61 -12.26 -8.80 12.13
N PRO A 62 -11.52 -7.70 11.93
CA PRO A 62 -11.05 -6.86 13.02
C PRO A 62 -12.19 -6.47 13.95
N THR A 63 -11.91 -6.32 15.24
CA THR A 63 -12.89 -5.66 16.11
C THR A 63 -13.06 -4.20 15.65
N PRO A 64 -14.22 -3.58 15.93
CA PRO A 64 -14.43 -2.16 15.63
C PRO A 64 -13.35 -1.25 16.24
N VAL A 65 -12.82 -1.63 17.42
CA VAL A 65 -11.75 -0.89 18.10
C VAL A 65 -10.44 -1.01 17.33
N ASP A 66 -10.10 -2.21 16.87
CA ASP A 66 -8.86 -2.43 16.12
C ASP A 66 -8.90 -1.73 14.77
N ALA A 67 -10.03 -1.79 14.07
CA ALA A 67 -10.25 -1.09 12.81
C ALA A 67 -10.13 0.43 13.01
N ALA A 68 -10.81 1.00 14.00
CA ALA A 68 -10.71 2.43 14.30
C ALA A 68 -9.27 2.84 14.66
N ALA A 69 -8.54 2.02 15.43
CA ALA A 69 -7.15 2.29 15.77
C ALA A 69 -6.24 2.31 14.53
N LEU A 70 -6.48 1.43 13.54
CA LEU A 70 -5.75 1.44 12.28
C LEU A 70 -5.94 2.77 11.53
N TYR A 71 -7.18 3.25 11.40
CA TYR A 71 -7.46 4.51 10.72
C TYR A 71 -6.92 5.72 11.48
N ARG A 72 -6.92 5.70 12.82
CA ARG A 72 -6.30 6.75 13.64
C ARG A 72 -4.81 6.90 13.38
N LEU A 73 -4.07 5.80 13.25
CA LEU A 73 -2.64 5.85 12.97
C LEU A 73 -2.35 6.55 11.62
N VAL A 74 -3.15 6.28 10.59
CA VAL A 74 -3.04 6.98 9.30
C VAL A 74 -3.51 8.43 9.43
N GLN A 75 -4.55 8.70 10.23
CA GLN A 75 -5.07 10.04 10.46
C GLN A 75 -4.03 10.94 11.11
N ASP A 76 -3.36 10.46 12.16
CA ASP A 76 -2.32 11.18 12.89
C ASP A 76 -1.13 11.53 11.99
N GLN A 77 -0.77 10.61 11.08
CA GLN A 77 0.23 10.86 10.05
C GLN A 77 -0.16 12.05 9.17
N MET A 78 -1.36 12.00 8.58
CA MET A 78 -1.82 13.04 7.65
C MET A 78 -2.00 14.38 8.35
N ALA A 79 -2.48 14.35 9.60
CA ALA A 79 -2.61 15.54 10.45
C ALA A 79 -1.25 16.16 10.79
N THR A 80 -0.23 15.34 11.09
CA THR A 80 1.13 15.83 11.33
C THR A 80 1.71 16.50 10.09
N LEU A 81 1.54 15.90 8.91
CA LEU A 81 1.96 16.51 7.65
C LEU A 81 1.21 17.83 7.39
N MET A 82 -0.07 17.90 7.75
CA MET A 82 -0.90 19.08 7.53
C MET A 82 -0.41 20.31 8.30
N VAL A 83 0.16 20.12 9.51
CA VAL A 83 0.70 21.22 10.34
C VAL A 83 1.83 21.97 9.62
N ASP A 84 2.72 21.23 8.96
CA ASP A 84 3.90 21.77 8.27
C ASP A 84 3.72 21.78 6.73
N ALA A 85 2.48 21.92 6.24
CA ALA A 85 2.19 21.94 4.81
C ALA A 85 2.83 23.16 4.12
N PRO A 86 3.66 22.97 3.08
CA PRO A 86 4.38 24.07 2.43
C PRO A 86 3.48 24.92 1.53
N THR A 87 2.34 24.39 1.10
CA THR A 87 1.38 25.06 0.22
C THR A 87 -0.05 24.88 0.71
N GLU A 88 -0.91 25.84 0.38
CA GLU A 88 -2.34 25.77 0.70
C GLU A 88 -3.01 24.54 0.09
N ASP A 89 -2.64 24.20 -1.16
CA ASP A 89 -3.22 23.06 -1.86
C ASP A 89 -2.83 21.73 -1.21
N ASN A 90 -1.57 21.58 -0.75
CA ASN A 90 -1.17 20.40 0.02
C ASN A 90 -1.93 20.32 1.34
N ARG A 91 -2.09 21.45 2.04
CA ARG A 91 -2.87 21.49 3.30
C ARG A 91 -4.32 21.06 3.08
N ARG A 92 -4.99 21.61 2.07
CA ARG A 92 -6.37 21.26 1.72
C ARG A 92 -6.51 19.79 1.33
N PHE A 93 -5.54 19.26 0.59
CA PHE A 93 -5.51 17.85 0.22
C PHE A 93 -5.39 16.96 1.47
N LEU A 94 -4.46 17.26 2.38
CA LEU A 94 -4.28 16.52 3.63
C LEU A 94 -5.51 16.63 4.54
N GLU A 95 -6.13 17.81 4.65
CA GLU A 95 -7.37 18.02 5.39
C GLU A 95 -8.52 17.13 4.86
N GLN A 96 -8.64 17.00 3.53
CA GLN A 96 -9.60 16.09 2.93
C GLN A 96 -9.32 14.61 3.27
N LEU A 97 -8.05 14.19 3.30
CA LEU A 97 -7.66 12.83 3.70
C LEU A 97 -7.95 12.57 5.18
N VAL A 98 -7.62 13.52 6.06
CA VAL A 98 -7.92 13.46 7.50
C VAL A 98 -9.42 13.30 7.73
N GLY A 99 -10.26 14.12 7.09
CA GLY A 99 -11.71 14.01 7.24
C GLY A 99 -12.31 12.72 6.68
N LEU A 100 -11.67 12.08 5.70
CA LEU A 100 -12.07 10.73 5.24
C LEU A 100 -11.73 9.66 6.28
N LEU A 101 -10.59 9.77 6.95
CA LEU A 101 -10.16 8.83 7.98
C LEU A 101 -10.99 8.99 9.24
N GLU A 102 -11.32 10.22 9.64
CA GLU A 102 -12.18 10.53 10.79
C GLU A 102 -13.53 9.81 10.70
N ARG A 103 -14.17 9.82 9.52
CA ARG A 103 -15.42 9.09 9.29
C ARG A 103 -15.29 7.59 9.52
N ASP A 104 -14.16 6.99 9.15
CA ASP A 104 -13.91 5.57 9.40
C ASP A 104 -13.53 5.29 10.86
N VAL A 105 -12.98 6.29 11.57
CA VAL A 105 -12.76 6.18 13.02
C VAL A 105 -14.07 6.20 13.78
N ASP A 106 -15.03 7.04 13.38
CA ASP A 106 -16.35 7.16 14.01
C ASP A 106 -17.28 5.98 13.67
N ALA A 107 -17.16 5.45 12.45
CA ALA A 107 -17.94 4.32 11.96
C ALA A 107 -17.00 3.26 11.35
N PRO A 108 -16.25 2.51 12.18
CA PRO A 108 -15.26 1.55 11.71
C PRO A 108 -15.90 0.43 10.88
N PRO A 109 -15.33 0.10 9.70
CA PRO A 109 -15.83 -0.97 8.87
C PRO A 109 -15.55 -2.34 9.51
N THR A 110 -16.39 -3.32 9.18
CA THR A 110 -16.28 -4.70 9.70
C THR A 110 -15.14 -5.51 9.05
N ARG A 111 -14.55 -4.98 7.97
CA ARG A 111 -13.37 -5.51 7.29
C ARG A 111 -12.50 -4.34 6.84
N ILE A 112 -11.20 -4.53 6.82
CA ILE A 112 -10.28 -3.55 6.22
C ILE A 112 -10.31 -3.77 4.70
N PRO A 113 -10.80 -2.80 3.90
CA PRO A 113 -10.90 -2.96 2.46
C PRO A 113 -9.53 -2.90 1.77
N GLY A 114 -8.51 -2.34 2.41
CA GLY A 114 -7.23 -2.03 1.77
C GLY A 114 -6.50 -3.19 1.10
N VAL A 115 -5.54 -2.83 0.25
CA VAL A 115 -4.75 -3.79 -0.53
C VAL A 115 -3.69 -4.48 0.32
N SER A 116 -3.26 -5.67 -0.09
CA SER A 116 -2.21 -6.41 0.63
C SER A 116 -0.81 -5.83 0.40
N GLN A 117 0.17 -6.27 1.20
CA GLN A 117 1.56 -5.87 1.00
C GLN A 117 2.09 -6.35 -0.37
N GLU A 118 1.72 -7.55 -0.80
CA GLU A 118 2.13 -8.09 -2.11
C GLU A 118 1.63 -7.21 -3.27
N TYR A 119 0.43 -6.63 -3.14
CA TYR A 119 -0.09 -5.70 -4.14
C TYR A 119 0.76 -4.42 -4.21
N LEU A 120 1.17 -3.86 -3.06
CA LEU A 120 2.06 -2.69 -3.03
C LEU A 120 3.43 -2.98 -3.65
N ASP A 121 3.96 -4.15 -3.38
CA ASP A 121 5.25 -4.60 -3.92
C ASP A 121 5.18 -4.76 -5.45
N GLY A 122 4.02 -5.17 -5.97
CA GLY A 122 3.74 -5.29 -7.40
C GLY A 122 3.41 -3.98 -8.14
N LEU A 123 3.26 -2.85 -7.45
CA LEU A 123 2.97 -1.56 -8.12
C LEU A 123 4.11 -1.12 -9.04
N ASP A 124 3.77 -0.57 -10.21
CA ASP A 124 4.73 -0.06 -11.17
C ASP A 124 5.61 1.03 -10.54
N ARG A 125 6.93 0.79 -10.58
CA ARG A 125 7.93 1.76 -10.12
C ARG A 125 8.24 2.74 -11.24
N VAL A 126 8.34 4.03 -10.90
CA VAL A 126 8.76 5.06 -11.86
C VAL A 126 10.29 5.17 -11.81
N PRO A 127 11.01 4.87 -12.91
CA PRO A 127 12.45 5.05 -12.95
C PRO A 127 12.84 6.51 -12.75
N ARG A 128 13.96 6.75 -12.05
CA ARG A 128 14.45 8.11 -11.74
C ARG A 128 14.57 9.01 -12.99
N GLY A 129 14.95 8.45 -14.14
CA GLY A 129 15.05 9.20 -15.40
C GLY A 129 13.72 9.62 -16.03
N LYS A 130 12.58 9.11 -15.55
CA LYS A 130 11.23 9.50 -15.99
C LYS A 130 10.53 10.47 -15.03
N LEU A 131 11.17 10.84 -13.92
CA LEU A 131 10.65 11.82 -12.97
C LEU A 131 10.91 13.23 -13.52
N GLY A 132 9.89 14.08 -13.46
CA GLY A 132 9.80 15.38 -14.15
C GLY A 132 10.71 16.50 -13.61
N GLY A 133 11.86 16.17 -13.02
CA GLY A 133 12.77 17.18 -12.47
C GLY A 133 12.19 17.88 -11.24
N ASP A 134 12.32 19.21 -11.22
CA ASP A 134 11.97 20.05 -10.06
C ASP A 134 10.47 20.17 -9.78
N ASN A 135 9.62 19.87 -10.76
CA ASN A 135 8.16 20.03 -10.64
C ASN A 135 7.44 18.74 -10.20
N ASP A 136 8.15 17.61 -10.10
CA ASP A 136 7.55 16.31 -9.78
C ASP A 136 7.71 16.04 -8.27
N THR A 137 6.64 16.28 -7.52
CA THR A 137 6.58 16.17 -6.05
C THR A 137 5.52 15.17 -5.62
N CYS A 138 5.73 14.57 -4.45
CA CYS A 138 4.73 13.70 -3.84
C CYS A 138 3.56 14.52 -3.30
N PRO A 139 2.29 14.26 -3.70
CA PRO A 139 1.15 15.05 -3.23
C PRO A 139 0.90 14.99 -1.71
N ILE A 140 1.40 13.95 -1.03
CA ILE A 140 1.22 13.72 0.41
C ILE A 140 2.27 14.49 1.21
N CYS A 141 3.56 14.19 1.02
CA CYS A 141 4.65 14.84 1.77
C CYS A 141 5.17 16.13 1.11
N ALA A 142 4.70 16.49 -0.08
CA ALA A 142 5.09 17.67 -0.88
C ALA A 142 6.60 17.86 -1.11
N GLU A 143 7.40 16.81 -0.93
CA GLU A 143 8.83 16.81 -1.24
C GLU A 143 9.05 16.39 -2.71
N ARG A 144 10.12 16.89 -3.33
CA ARG A 144 10.48 16.50 -4.70
C ARG A 144 11.04 15.09 -4.69
N TYR A 145 10.66 14.28 -5.66
CA TYR A 145 11.15 12.91 -5.72
C TYR A 145 12.68 12.86 -5.88
N LEU A 146 13.25 13.76 -6.68
CA LEU A 146 14.69 13.75 -6.97
C LEU A 146 15.57 14.31 -5.84
N ASP A 147 14.97 14.83 -4.77
CA ASP A 147 15.72 15.18 -3.55
C ASP A 147 16.15 13.91 -2.77
N ASP A 148 15.50 12.77 -3.03
CA ASP A 148 15.92 11.46 -2.54
C ASP A 148 17.06 10.90 -3.42
N PRO A 149 18.18 10.46 -2.83
CA PRO A 149 19.18 9.68 -3.56
C PRO A 149 18.61 8.38 -4.17
N TYR A 150 17.62 7.78 -3.51
CA TYR A 150 16.99 6.50 -3.87
C TYR A 150 15.45 6.60 -3.89
N PRO A 151 14.87 7.40 -4.81
CA PRO A 151 13.44 7.66 -4.81
C PRO A 151 12.65 6.40 -5.13
N LEU A 152 11.75 6.02 -4.22
CA LEU A 152 10.85 4.89 -4.41
C LEU A 152 9.45 5.40 -4.76
N VAL A 153 9.29 5.80 -6.01
CA VAL A 153 8.03 6.36 -6.54
C VAL A 153 7.22 5.25 -7.20
N VAL A 154 5.95 5.16 -6.81
CA VAL A 154 4.96 4.26 -7.43
C VAL A 154 3.96 5.05 -8.25
N GLU A 155 3.53 4.46 -9.36
CA GLU A 155 2.42 4.95 -10.16
C GLU A 155 1.20 4.06 -9.93
N LEU A 156 0.08 4.65 -9.47
CA LEU A 156 -1.13 3.88 -9.20
C LEU A 156 -1.89 3.59 -10.50
N PRO A 157 -2.47 2.38 -10.67
CA PRO A 157 -3.18 1.97 -11.89
C PRO A 157 -4.59 2.57 -12.01
N CYS A 158 -4.75 3.84 -11.64
CA CYS A 158 -5.95 4.63 -11.86
C CYS A 158 -5.85 5.42 -13.17
N ALA A 159 -6.99 5.90 -13.70
CA ALA A 159 -7.03 6.62 -14.99
C ALA A 159 -6.11 7.85 -15.05
N GLY A 160 -5.90 8.53 -13.90
CA GLY A 160 -5.01 9.68 -13.79
C GLY A 160 -3.52 9.34 -13.61
N ARG A 161 -3.16 8.05 -13.47
CA ARG A 161 -1.79 7.56 -13.25
C ARG A 161 -1.06 8.35 -12.13
N HIS A 162 -1.75 8.54 -11.01
CA HIS A 162 -1.25 9.35 -9.89
C HIS A 162 0.00 8.70 -9.27
N ARG A 163 0.98 9.55 -8.91
CA ARG A 163 2.29 9.14 -8.39
C ARG A 163 2.47 9.57 -6.96
N PHE A 164 3.16 8.75 -6.17
CA PHE A 164 3.46 8.99 -4.77
C PHE A 164 4.77 8.29 -4.38
N ASP A 165 5.42 8.74 -3.31
CA ASP A 165 6.38 7.89 -2.60
C ASP A 165 5.64 6.69 -2.02
N LEU A 166 6.22 5.49 -2.17
CA LEU A 166 5.60 4.25 -1.69
C LEU A 166 5.27 4.32 -0.19
N GLU A 167 6.19 4.86 0.61
CA GLU A 167 6.00 4.99 2.06
C GLU A 167 4.90 5.99 2.46
N CYS A 168 4.66 7.00 1.62
CA CYS A 168 3.63 8.01 1.90
C CYS A 168 2.23 7.47 1.60
N VAL A 169 2.09 6.71 0.51
CA VAL A 169 0.78 6.21 0.04
C VAL A 169 0.44 4.81 0.55
N GLY A 170 1.44 4.00 0.89
CA GLY A 170 1.28 2.61 1.34
C GLY A 170 0.25 2.44 2.47
N PRO A 171 0.36 3.18 3.59
CA PRO A 171 -0.59 3.07 4.69
C PRO A 171 -2.02 3.41 4.30
N TRP A 172 -2.20 4.39 3.42
CA TRP A 172 -3.51 4.74 2.88
C TRP A 172 -4.08 3.59 2.03
N LEU A 173 -3.27 3.01 1.16
CA LEU A 173 -3.71 1.90 0.30
C LEU A 173 -4.03 0.64 1.11
N GLN A 174 -3.24 0.33 2.13
CA GLN A 174 -3.47 -0.82 3.02
C GLN A 174 -4.66 -0.64 3.96
N SER A 175 -5.10 0.59 4.22
CA SER A 175 -6.27 0.87 5.06
C SER A 175 -7.56 1.09 4.24
N LYS A 176 -7.50 1.90 3.18
CA LYS A 176 -8.66 2.34 2.38
C LYS A 176 -8.78 1.65 1.03
N GLY A 177 -7.68 1.17 0.44
CA GLY A 177 -7.70 0.48 -0.85
C GLY A 177 -8.02 1.37 -2.05
N THR A 178 -8.00 2.70 -1.90
CA THR A 178 -8.38 3.64 -2.97
C THR A 178 -7.28 4.65 -3.25
N CYS A 179 -7.23 5.18 -4.47
CA CYS A 179 -6.32 6.28 -4.81
C CYS A 179 -6.67 7.54 -3.98
N PRO A 180 -5.71 8.16 -3.26
CA PRO A 180 -5.96 9.37 -2.48
C PRO A 180 -6.53 10.56 -3.29
N MET A 181 -6.18 10.65 -4.58
CA MET A 181 -6.54 11.79 -5.43
C MET A 181 -7.87 11.60 -6.18
N CYS A 182 -8.09 10.44 -6.78
CA CYS A 182 -9.28 10.20 -7.61
C CYS A 182 -10.26 9.18 -7.02
N ARG A 183 -9.96 8.62 -5.85
CA ARG A 183 -10.77 7.60 -5.15
C ARG A 183 -11.03 6.32 -5.96
N HIS A 184 -10.29 6.09 -7.04
CA HIS A 184 -10.36 4.84 -7.79
C HIS A 184 -10.06 3.66 -6.86
N ASP A 185 -10.91 2.64 -6.88
CA ASP A 185 -10.78 1.42 -6.09
C ASP A 185 -9.69 0.52 -6.67
N LEU A 186 -8.68 0.21 -5.86
CA LEU A 186 -7.50 -0.58 -6.23
C LEU A 186 -7.57 -2.01 -5.65
N THR A 187 -8.65 -2.35 -4.96
CA THR A 187 -8.88 -3.68 -4.37
C THR A 187 -9.35 -4.69 -5.42
N GLN A 188 -9.90 -4.22 -6.54
CA GLN A 188 -10.37 -5.07 -7.62
C GLN A 188 -9.19 -5.48 -8.50
N LYS A 189 -8.87 -6.78 -8.50
CA LYS A 189 -7.86 -7.36 -9.40
C LYS A 189 -8.22 -7.01 -10.85
N LYS A 190 -7.32 -6.34 -11.57
CA LYS A 190 -7.32 -6.39 -13.03
C LYS A 190 -7.20 -7.86 -13.42
N VAL A 191 -8.25 -8.40 -14.05
CA VAL A 191 -8.16 -9.67 -14.76
C VAL A 191 -7.11 -9.45 -15.86
N VAL A 192 -5.95 -10.07 -15.71
CA VAL A 192 -4.95 -10.13 -16.77
C VAL A 192 -5.55 -11.06 -17.81
N GLU A 193 -6.13 -10.50 -18.87
CA GLU A 193 -6.50 -11.28 -20.05
C GLU A 193 -5.20 -11.73 -20.70
N VAL A 194 -4.84 -13.00 -20.48
CA VAL A 194 -3.81 -13.69 -21.25
C VAL A 194 -4.37 -13.79 -22.68
N PRO A 195 -3.71 -13.20 -23.69
CA PRO A 195 -4.10 -13.42 -25.07
C PRO A 195 -4.06 -14.93 -25.35
N LYS A 196 -5.20 -15.48 -25.75
CA LYS A 196 -5.24 -16.84 -26.30
C LYS A 196 -4.66 -16.74 -27.70
N ASP A 197 -3.53 -17.38 -27.92
CA ASP A 197 -3.04 -17.69 -29.26
C ASP A 197 -3.93 -18.81 -29.84
N GLU A 198 -4.95 -18.40 -30.59
CA GLU A 198 -5.70 -19.20 -31.58
C GLU A 198 -5.35 -18.45 -32.90
N ASP A 199 -4.60 -19.01 -33.86
CA ASP A 199 -5.10 -19.88 -34.93
C ASP A 199 -3.91 -20.36 -35.80
N GLU A 200 -3.81 -21.67 -36.09
CA GLU A 200 -3.25 -22.23 -37.34
C GLU A 200 -3.61 -23.72 -37.42
N ASP A 201 -4.91 -24.01 -37.54
CA ASP A 201 -5.44 -25.30 -38.02
C ASP A 201 -6.47 -25.01 -39.13
N GLU A 202 -6.01 -24.59 -40.30
CA GLU A 202 -6.79 -24.64 -41.55
C GLU A 202 -5.96 -25.36 -42.61
N GLU A 203 -6.43 -26.53 -43.05
CA GLU A 203 -6.52 -26.96 -44.46
C GLU A 203 -6.91 -28.46 -44.52
N ASP A 204 -8.15 -28.77 -44.14
CA ASP A 204 -8.86 -29.95 -44.66
C ASP A 204 -9.90 -29.43 -45.65
N ASP A 205 -9.61 -29.49 -46.95
CA ASP A 205 -10.57 -29.81 -48.02
C ASP A 205 -9.90 -29.58 -49.39
N ASP A 206 -9.75 -30.67 -50.16
CA ASP A 206 -9.79 -30.78 -51.64
C ASP A 206 -8.78 -31.79 -52.19
N ILE A 207 -9.22 -33.01 -52.54
CA ILE A 207 -9.33 -33.46 -53.94
C ILE A 207 -9.95 -34.87 -54.00
N ASP A 208 -11.19 -34.92 -54.49
CA ASP A 208 -11.86 -36.12 -54.96
C ASP A 208 -11.39 -36.41 -56.41
N GLY A 209 -10.97 -37.65 -56.66
CA GLY A 209 -10.88 -38.24 -58.00
C GLY A 209 -9.52 -38.29 -58.70
N LEU A 210 -8.83 -39.44 -58.66
CA LEU A 210 -8.24 -40.10 -59.84
C LEU A 210 -7.77 -41.54 -59.52
N TYR A 211 -7.93 -42.43 -60.51
CA TYR A 211 -7.56 -43.86 -60.60
C TYR A 211 -8.63 -44.84 -60.05
N GLY A 212 -9.38 -45.59 -60.87
CA GLY A 212 -9.12 -46.05 -62.24
C GLY A 212 -8.34 -47.36 -62.22
#